data_AF-A0A1G0XIV6-F1
#
_entry.id   AF-A0A1G0XIV6-F1
#
_cell.length_a   1.000
_cell.length_b   1.000
_cell.length_c   1.000
_cell.angle_alpha   90.00
_cell.angle_beta   90.00
_cell.angle_gamma   90.00
#
_symmetry.space_group_name_H-M   'P 1'
#
loop_
_entity.id
_entity.type
_entity.pdbx_description
1 polymer ?
#
loop_
_entity_poly.entity_id
_entity_poly.type
_entity_poly.pdbx_seq_one_letter_code
_entity_poly.pdbx_strand_id
1 'polypeptide(L)'
;MPAQLLAAYIGLLKKIEHRKMKTIKLYITIILGVTILWGCKDANSDLRYACKNGNIVEVKKIIESGNIDINQGAIHHGPTPLMMASSKGKIDVVQLLLEKGANPNICDGVGDSALLYAISKGDDSIVKLLLDNGADVNVISQFGYTPLILASTLSHFNIVKLLLEYGANVNLIDADEKTALDDALSSKSPEIINLLREHGAKTGRELKREKKASEKISKPLENNPK
;
A
#
# COMPACT_ATOMS: atom_id res chain seq x y z
N MET A 1 24.57 -64.43 -6.63
CA MET A 1 25.61 -63.37 -6.58
C MET A 1 26.45 -63.60 -5.32
N PRO A 2 27.79 -63.71 -5.42
CA PRO A 2 28.62 -64.11 -4.29
C PRO A 2 28.67 -63.00 -3.23
N ALA A 3 28.45 -63.37 -1.96
CA ALA A 3 28.33 -62.47 -0.81
C ALA A 3 29.51 -61.50 -0.62
N GLN A 4 30.68 -61.83 -1.18
CA GLN A 4 31.87 -60.98 -1.16
C GLN A 4 31.70 -59.68 -1.98
N LEU A 5 30.94 -59.70 -3.08
CA LEU A 5 30.66 -58.49 -3.86
C LEU A 5 29.70 -57.54 -3.14
N LEU A 6 28.71 -58.07 -2.42
CA LEU A 6 27.75 -57.27 -1.65
C LEU A 6 28.43 -56.60 -0.44
N ALA A 7 29.33 -57.32 0.25
CA ALA A 7 30.11 -56.76 1.35
C ALA A 7 31.09 -55.67 0.88
N ALA A 8 31.75 -55.86 -0.26
CA ALA A 8 32.61 -54.85 -0.86
C ALA A 8 31.83 -53.59 -1.28
N TYR A 9 30.62 -53.76 -1.85
CA TYR A 9 29.75 -52.65 -2.26
C TYR A 9 29.22 -51.85 -1.06
N ILE A 10 28.78 -52.52 0.01
CA ILE A 10 28.34 -51.86 1.26
C ILE A 10 29.51 -51.15 1.97
N GLY A 11 30.70 -51.74 1.95
CA GLY A 11 31.92 -51.12 2.47
C GLY A 11 32.32 -49.85 1.71
N LEU A 12 32.18 -49.86 0.38
CA LEU A 12 32.43 -48.69 -0.46
C LEU A 12 31.38 -47.58 -0.22
N LEU A 13 30.10 -47.96 -0.07
CA LEU A 13 29.02 -47.03 0.28
C LEU A 13 29.26 -46.36 1.63
N LYS A 14 29.60 -47.09 2.70
CA LYS A 14 29.93 -46.50 4.01
C LYS A 14 31.17 -45.60 3.98
N LYS A 15 32.17 -45.92 3.15
CA LYS A 15 33.40 -45.12 2.99
C LYS A 15 33.14 -43.82 2.20
N ILE A 16 32.18 -43.84 1.28
CA ILE A 16 31.66 -42.65 0.60
C ILE A 16 30.77 -41.83 1.54
N GLU A 17 29.95 -42.50 2.36
CA GLU A 17 29.04 -41.91 3.34
C GLU A 17 29.82 -41.07 4.37
N HIS A 18 30.88 -41.61 4.99
CA HIS A 18 31.68 -40.85 5.96
C HIS A 18 32.47 -39.66 5.35
N ARG A 19 32.96 -39.80 4.10
CA ARG A 19 33.81 -38.77 3.45
C ARG A 19 32.99 -37.67 2.77
N LYS A 20 31.77 -37.99 2.31
CA LYS A 20 30.83 -37.05 1.69
C LYS A 20 29.73 -36.56 2.64
N MET A 21 29.60 -37.09 3.87
CA MET A 21 28.56 -36.67 4.82
C MET A 21 28.55 -35.16 5.08
N LYS A 22 29.71 -34.48 5.16
CA LYS A 22 29.73 -33.01 5.27
C LYS A 22 29.19 -32.33 4.02
N THR A 23 29.57 -32.81 2.84
CA THR A 23 29.17 -32.25 1.55
C THR A 23 27.71 -32.55 1.22
N ILE A 24 27.22 -33.77 1.47
CA ILE A 24 25.83 -34.19 1.26
C ILE A 24 24.93 -33.55 2.30
N LYS A 25 25.35 -33.42 3.56
CA LYS A 25 24.59 -32.69 4.58
C LYS A 25 24.51 -31.20 4.23
N LEU A 26 25.60 -30.58 3.75
CA LEU A 26 25.58 -29.22 3.19
C LEU A 26 24.71 -29.13 1.93
N TYR A 27 24.76 -30.11 1.03
CA TYR A 27 23.97 -30.14 -0.21
C TYR A 27 22.48 -30.39 0.06
N ILE A 28 22.14 -31.19 1.06
CA ILE A 28 20.77 -31.42 1.54
C ILE A 28 20.30 -30.20 2.34
N THR A 29 21.14 -29.54 3.14
CA THR A 29 20.78 -28.26 3.80
C THR A 29 20.64 -27.12 2.78
N ILE A 30 21.43 -27.11 1.71
CA ILE A 30 21.26 -26.18 0.59
C ILE A 30 20.01 -26.55 -0.22
N ILE A 31 19.76 -27.81 -0.56
CA ILE A 31 18.59 -28.21 -1.35
C ILE A 31 17.29 -28.13 -0.55
N LEU A 32 17.25 -28.62 0.69
CA LEU A 32 16.10 -28.45 1.60
C LEU A 32 15.97 -27.01 2.08
N GLY A 33 17.07 -26.30 2.32
CA GLY A 33 17.04 -24.86 2.61
C GLY A 33 16.50 -24.05 1.43
N VAL A 34 16.92 -24.36 0.20
CA VAL A 34 16.45 -23.72 -1.04
C VAL A 34 15.02 -24.14 -1.40
N THR A 35 14.59 -25.38 -1.14
CA THR A 35 13.20 -25.80 -1.39
C THR A 35 12.23 -25.30 -0.32
N ILE A 36 12.66 -25.14 0.94
CA ILE A 36 11.89 -24.40 1.96
C ILE A 36 11.83 -22.90 1.61
N LEU A 37 12.82 -22.37 0.88
CA LEU A 37 12.85 -20.99 0.36
C LEU A 37 12.06 -20.78 -0.95
N TRP A 38 11.49 -21.82 -1.56
CA TRP A 38 10.63 -21.68 -2.75
C TRP A 38 9.14 -21.53 -2.44
N GLY A 39 8.81 -21.19 -1.20
CA GLY A 39 7.73 -20.24 -0.93
C GLY A 39 8.39 -18.95 -0.47
N CYS A 40 8.45 -17.92 -1.31
CA CYS A 40 8.91 -16.59 -0.92
C CYS A 40 7.95 -15.98 0.13
N LYS A 41 8.01 -16.50 1.35
CA LYS A 41 7.42 -15.90 2.54
C LYS A 41 8.47 -14.93 3.07
N ASP A 42 8.21 -13.65 2.89
CA ASP A 42 8.90 -12.62 3.68
C ASP A 42 8.52 -12.77 5.16
N ALA A 43 9.37 -12.26 6.06
CA ALA A 43 9.14 -12.35 7.51
C ALA A 43 7.77 -11.81 7.94
N ASN A 44 7.18 -10.92 7.14
CA ASN A 44 5.88 -10.31 7.37
C ASN A 44 4.71 -11.00 6.68
N SER A 45 4.92 -12.09 5.93
CA SER A 45 3.84 -12.76 5.20
C SER A 45 2.73 -13.22 6.14
N ASP A 46 3.12 -13.76 7.30
CA ASP A 46 2.19 -14.31 8.28
C ASP A 46 1.45 -13.18 9.00
N LEU A 47 2.13 -12.06 9.33
CA LEU A 47 1.48 -10.86 9.88
C LEU A 47 0.44 -10.29 8.91
N ARG A 48 0.79 -10.10 7.63
CA ARG A 48 -0.15 -9.58 6.62
C ARG A 48 -1.34 -10.51 6.43
N TYR A 49 -1.12 -11.82 6.46
CA TYR A 49 -2.20 -12.81 6.35
C TYR A 49 -3.16 -12.73 7.54
N ALA A 50 -2.63 -12.64 8.76
CA ALA A 50 -3.42 -12.44 9.97
C ALA A 50 -4.21 -11.11 9.90
N CYS A 51 -3.58 -10.03 9.43
CA CYS A 51 -4.21 -8.73 9.24
C CYS A 51 -5.34 -8.76 8.21
N LYS A 52 -5.13 -9.46 7.08
CA LYS A 52 -6.14 -9.66 6.03
C LYS A 52 -7.38 -10.37 6.55
N ASN A 53 -7.18 -11.38 7.40
CA ASN A 53 -8.28 -12.19 7.95
C ASN A 53 -8.95 -11.51 9.14
N GLY A 54 -8.30 -10.53 9.78
CA GLY A 54 -8.80 -9.87 10.97
C GLY A 54 -8.54 -10.66 12.26
N ASN A 55 -7.55 -11.56 12.29
CA ASN A 55 -7.24 -12.35 13.48
C ASN A 55 -6.40 -11.55 14.47
N ILE A 56 -7.06 -10.74 15.30
CA ILE A 56 -6.40 -9.84 16.27
C ILE A 56 -5.47 -10.60 17.22
N VAL A 57 -5.86 -11.81 17.66
CA VAL A 57 -5.08 -12.61 18.61
C VAL A 57 -3.75 -13.02 17.99
N GLU A 58 -3.79 -13.47 16.74
CA GLU A 58 -2.59 -13.84 15.98
C GLU A 58 -1.73 -12.61 15.67
N VAL A 59 -2.34 -11.49 15.27
CA VAL A 59 -1.62 -10.22 15.06
C VAL A 59 -0.87 -9.79 16.34
N LYS A 60 -1.53 -9.81 17.51
CA LYS A 60 -0.88 -9.47 18.79
C LYS A 60 0.29 -10.40 19.09
N LYS A 61 0.07 -11.71 19.00
CA LYS A 61 1.10 -12.72 19.26
C LYS A 61 2.33 -12.54 18.36
N ILE A 62 2.09 -12.25 17.08
CA ILE A 62 3.13 -12.03 16.09
C ILE A 62 3.91 -10.75 16.41
N ILE A 63 3.25 -9.63 16.74
CA ILE A 63 3.91 -8.37 17.12
C ILE A 63 4.73 -8.54 18.42
N GLU A 64 4.18 -9.23 19.42
CA GLU A 64 4.85 -9.48 20.70
C GLU A 64 6.08 -10.38 20.58
N SER A 65 6.19 -11.19 19.52
CA SER A 65 7.39 -11.98 19.25
C SER A 65 8.63 -11.13 18.92
N GLY A 66 8.46 -9.83 18.67
CA GLY A 66 9.53 -8.82 18.66
C GLY A 66 10.47 -8.86 17.46
N ASN A 67 10.29 -9.80 16.52
CA ASN A 67 11.22 -10.02 15.41
C ASN A 67 10.70 -9.49 14.05
N ILE A 68 9.77 -8.53 14.08
CA ILE A 68 8.97 -8.13 12.93
C ILE A 68 8.93 -6.62 12.82
N ASP A 69 9.23 -6.11 11.63
CA ASP A 69 9.07 -4.70 11.29
C ASP A 69 7.65 -4.47 10.78
N ILE A 70 6.80 -3.81 11.57
CA ILE A 70 5.38 -3.54 11.25
C ILE A 70 5.24 -2.69 9.97
N ASN A 71 6.27 -1.90 9.65
CA ASN A 71 6.28 -0.96 8.53
C ASN A 71 6.81 -1.58 7.24
N GLN A 72 7.37 -2.79 7.29
CA GLN A 72 7.90 -3.45 6.12
C GLN A 72 6.77 -3.98 5.22
N GLY A 73 6.73 -3.43 3.99
CA GLY A 73 5.87 -3.88 2.90
C GLY A 73 6.25 -5.25 2.36
N ALA A 74 5.44 -5.76 1.42
CA ALA A 74 5.73 -7.05 0.79
C ALA A 74 6.92 -7.00 -0.17
N ILE A 75 7.41 -8.19 -0.52
CA ILE A 75 8.42 -8.36 -1.57
C ILE A 75 8.01 -7.54 -2.81
N HIS A 76 8.97 -6.87 -3.44
CA HIS A 76 8.76 -5.95 -4.57
C HIS A 76 7.88 -4.73 -4.25
N HIS A 77 8.04 -4.14 -3.06
CA HIS A 77 7.29 -2.96 -2.62
C HIS A 77 5.77 -3.20 -2.53
N GLY A 78 5.33 -4.42 -2.20
CA GLY A 78 3.90 -4.68 -2.04
C GLY A 78 3.32 -4.12 -0.73
N PRO A 79 2.03 -4.36 -0.46
CA PRO A 79 1.29 -3.68 0.60
C PRO A 79 1.83 -4.01 2.00
N THR A 80 1.76 -3.03 2.89
CA THR A 80 2.08 -3.18 4.32
C THR A 80 0.96 -3.95 5.06
N PRO A 81 1.23 -4.48 6.28
CA PRO A 81 0.19 -5.04 7.14
C PRO A 81 -0.99 -4.10 7.35
N LEU A 82 -0.72 -2.80 7.53
CA LEU A 82 -1.73 -1.75 7.71
C LEU A 82 -2.61 -1.60 6.46
N MET A 83 -2.02 -1.50 5.26
CA MET A 83 -2.78 -1.44 4.00
C MET A 83 -3.69 -2.66 3.82
N MET A 84 -3.18 -3.85 4.15
CA MET A 84 -3.95 -5.09 4.03
C MET A 84 -5.16 -5.10 4.97
N ALA A 85 -4.98 -4.65 6.22
CA ALA A 85 -6.07 -4.50 7.19
C ALA A 85 -7.11 -3.46 6.72
N SER A 86 -6.65 -2.30 6.23
CA SER A 86 -7.52 -1.23 5.69
C SER A 86 -8.34 -1.72 4.49
N SER A 87 -7.71 -2.44 3.55
CA SER A 87 -8.38 -3.00 2.36
C SER A 87 -9.51 -3.99 2.70
N LYS A 88 -9.46 -4.58 3.90
CA LYS A 88 -10.41 -5.60 4.37
C LYS A 88 -11.40 -5.07 5.40
N GLY A 89 -11.35 -3.78 5.76
CA GLY A 89 -12.30 -3.21 6.72
C GLY A 89 -12.08 -3.70 8.15
N LYS A 90 -10.84 -4.06 8.52
CA LYS A 90 -10.54 -4.64 9.84
C LYS A 90 -10.16 -3.56 10.85
N ILE A 91 -11.15 -2.76 11.29
CA ILE A 91 -10.96 -1.60 12.18
C ILE A 91 -10.10 -1.95 13.41
N ASP A 92 -10.44 -3.02 14.13
CA ASP A 92 -9.70 -3.41 15.35
C ASP A 92 -8.23 -3.73 15.09
N VAL A 93 -7.93 -4.32 13.93
CA VAL A 93 -6.55 -4.63 13.52
C VAL A 93 -5.83 -3.35 13.10
N VAL A 94 -6.49 -2.46 12.35
CA VAL A 94 -5.92 -1.16 11.98
C VAL A 94 -5.56 -0.36 13.23
N GLN A 95 -6.47 -0.29 14.20
CA GLN A 95 -6.23 0.39 15.47
C GLN A 95 -5.04 -0.21 16.21
N LEU A 96 -4.99 -1.54 16.36
CA LEU A 96 -3.87 -2.21 17.01
C LEU A 96 -2.53 -1.93 16.31
N LEU A 97 -2.50 -1.94 14.98
CA LEU A 97 -1.27 -1.68 14.23
C LEU A 97 -0.79 -0.24 14.44
N LEU A 98 -1.69 0.74 14.43
CA LEU A 98 -1.37 2.14 14.68
C LEU A 98 -0.87 2.35 16.12
N GLU A 99 -1.52 1.74 17.11
CA GLU A 99 -1.06 1.75 18.51
C GLU A 99 0.34 1.15 18.69
N LYS A 100 0.73 0.23 17.81
CA LYS A 100 2.06 -0.41 17.80
C LYS A 100 3.09 0.34 16.94
N GLY A 101 2.75 1.51 16.40
CA GLY A 101 3.68 2.36 15.66
C GLY A 101 3.73 2.10 14.15
N ALA A 102 2.67 1.53 13.57
CA ALA A 102 2.54 1.48 12.11
C ALA A 102 2.45 2.90 11.53
N ASN A 103 3.24 3.18 10.49
CA ASN A 103 3.24 4.45 9.80
C ASN A 103 2.18 4.44 8.68
N PRO A 104 1.14 5.29 8.76
CA PRO A 104 0.07 5.34 7.75
C PRO A 104 0.50 5.92 6.40
N ASN A 105 1.65 6.60 6.36
CA ASN A 105 2.16 7.33 5.19
C ASN A 105 3.08 6.49 4.29
N ILE A 106 3.28 5.21 4.60
CA ILE A 106 3.99 4.31 3.70
C ILE A 106 3.12 4.07 2.48
N CYS A 107 3.72 4.10 1.30
CA CYS A 107 3.09 3.76 0.03
C CYS A 107 3.66 2.44 -0.51
N ASP A 108 2.81 1.69 -1.22
CA ASP A 108 3.25 0.51 -1.96
C ASP A 108 3.89 0.89 -3.30
N GLY A 109 4.26 -0.10 -4.11
CA GLY A 109 4.92 0.07 -5.41
C GLY A 109 4.05 0.76 -6.46
N VAL A 110 2.76 0.95 -6.19
CA VAL A 110 1.81 1.69 -7.03
C VAL A 110 1.57 3.10 -6.47
N GLY A 111 2.23 3.44 -5.36
CA GLY A 111 2.06 4.72 -4.68
C GLY A 111 0.82 4.78 -3.79
N ASP A 112 0.11 3.67 -3.58
CA ASP A 112 -1.10 3.67 -2.75
C ASP A 112 -0.73 3.57 -1.27
N SER A 113 -1.29 4.47 -0.46
CA SER A 113 -1.15 4.47 1.00
C SER A 113 -2.30 3.72 1.67
N ALA A 114 -2.18 3.44 2.97
CA ALA A 114 -3.25 2.81 3.74
C ALA A 114 -4.58 3.59 3.67
N LEU A 115 -4.51 4.92 3.49
CA LEU A 115 -5.67 5.80 3.34
C LEU A 115 -6.43 5.53 2.03
N LEU A 116 -5.71 5.39 0.91
CA LEU A 116 -6.32 5.08 -0.39
C LEU A 116 -7.01 3.70 -0.39
N TYR A 117 -6.41 2.70 0.25
CA TYR A 117 -7.05 1.39 0.45
C TYR A 117 -8.33 1.47 1.29
N ALA A 118 -8.35 2.29 2.35
CA ALA A 118 -9.54 2.48 3.18
C ALA A 118 -10.67 3.19 2.41
N ILE A 119 -10.32 4.19 1.59
CA ILE A 119 -11.28 4.93 0.75
C ILE A 119 -11.86 4.04 -0.34
N SER A 120 -11.01 3.24 -1.01
CA SER A 120 -11.43 2.25 -2.00
C SER A 120 -12.42 1.24 -1.38
N LYS A 121 -12.22 0.89 -0.11
CA LYS A 121 -13.15 0.01 0.61
C LYS A 121 -14.47 0.70 0.98
N GLY A 122 -14.46 2.02 1.16
CA GLY A 122 -15.63 2.81 1.59
C GLY A 122 -15.89 2.76 3.09
N ASP A 123 -14.85 2.54 3.91
CA ASP A 123 -14.98 2.45 5.36
C ASP A 123 -14.60 3.78 6.04
N ASP A 124 -15.60 4.64 6.25
CA ASP A 124 -15.48 5.96 6.86
C ASP A 124 -14.74 5.91 8.23
N SER A 125 -14.94 4.83 8.99
CA SER A 125 -14.35 4.67 10.32
C SER A 125 -12.84 4.47 10.25
N ILE A 126 -12.38 3.66 9.30
CA ILE A 126 -10.94 3.43 9.07
C ILE A 126 -10.29 4.69 8.52
N VAL A 127 -10.96 5.39 7.58
CA VAL A 127 -10.44 6.66 7.05
C VAL A 127 -10.21 7.66 8.18
N LYS A 128 -11.21 7.83 9.06
CA LYS A 128 -11.09 8.72 10.23
C LYS A 128 -9.94 8.31 11.14
N LEU A 129 -9.85 7.02 11.46
CA LEU A 129 -8.80 6.50 12.32
C LEU A 129 -7.40 6.74 11.74
N LEU A 130 -7.22 6.58 10.44
CA LEU A 130 -5.95 6.85 9.76
C LEU A 130 -5.60 8.34 9.77
N LEU A 131 -6.57 9.21 9.49
CA LEU A 131 -6.38 10.67 9.53
C LEU A 131 -6.05 11.17 10.95
N ASP A 132 -6.73 10.64 11.97
CA ASP A 132 -6.44 10.92 13.38
C ASP A 132 -5.01 10.52 13.78
N ASN A 133 -4.43 9.53 13.10
CA ASN A 133 -3.05 9.08 13.30
C ASN A 133 -2.05 9.74 12.32
N GLY A 134 -2.42 10.85 11.69
CA GLY A 134 -1.50 11.65 10.86
C GLY A 134 -1.26 11.09 9.45
N ALA A 135 -2.24 10.38 8.88
CA ALA A 135 -2.21 10.03 7.47
C ALA A 135 -2.25 11.30 6.58
N ASP A 136 -1.45 11.31 5.53
CA ASP A 136 -1.42 12.39 4.54
C ASP A 136 -2.71 12.40 3.72
N VAL A 137 -3.55 13.41 3.97
CA VAL A 137 -4.82 13.66 3.30
C VAL A 137 -4.65 14.02 1.81
N ASN A 138 -3.44 14.42 1.39
CA ASN A 138 -3.12 14.85 0.04
C ASN A 138 -2.15 13.90 -0.68
N VAL A 139 -2.03 12.65 -0.21
CA VAL A 139 -1.22 11.64 -0.88
C VAL A 139 -1.61 11.49 -2.35
N ILE A 140 -0.63 11.24 -3.21
CA ILE A 140 -0.83 11.10 -4.65
C ILE A 140 -0.34 9.71 -5.04
N SER A 141 -1.23 8.87 -5.58
CA SER A 141 -0.82 7.58 -6.14
C SER A 141 -0.07 7.75 -7.45
N GLN A 142 0.58 6.69 -7.95
CA GLN A 142 1.29 6.74 -9.23
C GLN A 142 0.36 7.05 -10.42
N PHE A 143 -0.93 6.79 -10.28
CA PHE A 143 -1.95 7.14 -11.27
C PHE A 143 -2.51 8.56 -11.10
N GLY A 144 -1.99 9.33 -10.14
CA GLY A 144 -2.47 10.68 -9.82
C GLY A 144 -3.72 10.70 -8.95
N TYR A 145 -4.18 9.56 -8.43
CA TYR A 145 -5.33 9.56 -7.53
C TYR A 145 -4.97 10.16 -6.19
N THR A 146 -5.71 11.20 -5.81
CA THR A 146 -5.71 11.74 -4.45
C THR A 146 -6.87 11.13 -3.65
N PRO A 147 -6.80 11.11 -2.31
CA PRO A 147 -7.90 10.68 -1.46
C PRO A 147 -9.25 11.30 -1.85
N LEU A 148 -9.25 12.61 -2.13
CA LEU A 148 -10.45 13.35 -2.45
C LEU A 148 -11.01 12.99 -3.84
N ILE A 149 -10.13 12.83 -4.85
CA ILE A 149 -10.52 12.38 -6.19
C ILE A 149 -11.11 10.97 -6.11
N LEU A 150 -10.41 10.04 -5.45
CA LEU A 150 -10.86 8.66 -5.30
C LEU A 150 -12.22 8.57 -4.58
N ALA A 151 -12.39 9.30 -3.47
CA ALA A 151 -13.65 9.34 -2.73
C ALA A 151 -14.81 9.92 -3.57
N SER A 152 -14.51 10.94 -4.40
CA SER A 152 -15.50 11.57 -5.28
C SER A 152 -15.91 10.63 -6.43
N THR A 153 -14.95 9.95 -7.05
CA THR A 153 -15.20 8.95 -8.10
C THR A 153 -16.03 7.78 -7.59
N LEU A 154 -15.81 7.35 -6.35
CA LEU A 154 -16.62 6.31 -5.70
C LEU A 154 -17.93 6.84 -5.10
N SER A 155 -18.17 8.15 -5.16
CA SER A 155 -19.36 8.82 -4.60
C SER A 155 -19.55 8.59 -3.08
N HIS A 156 -18.45 8.47 -2.34
CA HIS A 156 -18.46 8.29 -0.89
C HIS A 156 -18.59 9.64 -0.16
N PHE A 157 -19.82 10.16 -0.06
CA PHE A 157 -20.09 11.50 0.50
C PHE A 157 -19.49 11.74 1.89
N ASN A 158 -19.64 10.78 2.81
CA ASN A 158 -19.10 10.91 4.18
C ASN A 158 -17.57 11.01 4.19
N ILE A 159 -16.90 10.21 3.36
CA ILE A 159 -15.43 10.25 3.20
C ILE A 159 -15.01 11.60 2.62
N VAL A 160 -15.68 12.10 1.59
CA VAL A 160 -15.38 13.42 1.01
C VAL A 160 -15.48 14.50 2.10
N LYS A 161 -16.56 14.51 2.87
CA LYS A 161 -16.75 15.46 3.96
C LYS A 161 -15.62 15.36 4.99
N LEU A 162 -15.28 14.15 5.40
CA LEU A 162 -14.21 13.91 6.37
C LEU A 162 -12.86 14.39 5.82
N LEU A 163 -12.52 14.09 4.57
CA LEU A 163 -11.26 14.55 3.96
C LEU A 163 -11.17 16.09 3.93
N LEU A 164 -12.27 16.78 3.65
CA LEU A 164 -12.32 18.25 3.66
C LEU A 164 -12.14 18.82 5.08
N GLU A 165 -12.72 18.19 6.10
CA GLU A 165 -12.52 18.58 7.51
C GLU A 165 -11.05 18.50 7.94
N TYR A 166 -10.27 17.56 7.38
CA TYR A 166 -8.84 17.39 7.64
C TYR A 166 -7.95 18.20 6.67
N GLY A 167 -8.53 19.07 5.84
CA GLY A 167 -7.77 20.00 4.99
C GLY A 167 -7.30 19.41 3.67
N ALA A 168 -8.06 18.48 3.07
CA ALA A 168 -7.82 18.01 1.71
C ALA A 168 -7.79 19.17 0.71
N ASN A 169 -6.80 19.18 -0.18
CA ASN A 169 -6.70 20.16 -1.25
C ASN A 169 -7.67 19.79 -2.38
N VAL A 170 -8.72 20.60 -2.51
CA VAL A 170 -9.80 20.44 -3.49
C VAL A 170 -9.39 20.64 -4.95
N ASN A 171 -8.25 21.28 -5.20
CA ASN A 171 -7.78 21.67 -6.53
C ASN A 171 -6.62 20.80 -7.02
N LEU A 172 -6.37 19.65 -6.38
CA LEU A 172 -5.45 18.66 -6.92
C LEU A 172 -6.05 18.02 -8.18
N ILE A 173 -5.16 17.71 -9.12
CA ILE A 173 -5.50 17.10 -10.39
C ILE A 173 -4.87 15.72 -10.49
N ASP A 174 -5.58 14.79 -11.13
CA ASP A 174 -5.04 13.48 -11.49
C ASP A 174 -4.18 13.52 -12.77
N ALA A 175 -3.76 12.34 -13.24
CA ALA A 175 -2.99 12.20 -14.48
C ALA A 175 -3.78 12.62 -15.74
N ASP A 176 -5.12 12.64 -15.68
CA ASP A 176 -6.01 13.09 -16.76
C ASP A 176 -6.33 14.59 -16.67
N GLU A 177 -5.67 15.33 -15.78
CA GLU A 177 -5.96 16.74 -15.45
C GLU A 177 -7.37 16.97 -14.89
N LYS A 178 -8.00 15.94 -14.30
CA LYS A 178 -9.33 16.02 -13.67
C LYS A 178 -9.19 16.28 -12.19
N THR A 179 -10.13 17.07 -11.68
CA THR A 179 -10.27 17.35 -10.25
C THR A 179 -11.36 16.47 -9.64
N ALA A 180 -11.42 16.42 -8.31
CA ALA A 180 -12.52 15.77 -7.59
C ALA A 180 -13.91 16.30 -8.02
N LEU A 181 -13.99 17.58 -8.40
CA LEU A 181 -15.21 18.19 -8.90
C LEU A 181 -15.60 17.67 -10.29
N ASP A 182 -14.63 17.44 -11.19
CA ASP A 182 -14.90 16.90 -12.53
C ASP A 182 -15.44 15.47 -12.45
N ASP A 183 -14.93 14.67 -11.52
CA ASP A 183 -15.42 13.31 -11.28
C ASP A 183 -16.79 13.31 -10.61
N ALA A 184 -17.02 14.17 -9.62
CA ALA A 184 -18.34 14.32 -8.99
C ALA A 184 -19.42 14.80 -9.98
N LEU A 185 -19.06 15.64 -10.96
CA LEU A 185 -19.93 16.05 -12.05
C LEU A 185 -20.26 14.88 -12.99
N SER A 186 -19.28 14.00 -13.23
CA SER A 186 -19.44 12.81 -14.06
C SER A 186 -20.31 11.74 -13.38
N SER A 187 -20.17 11.57 -12.06
CA SER A 187 -20.98 10.66 -11.25
C SER A 187 -22.40 11.17 -10.97
N LYS A 188 -22.67 12.45 -11.27
CA LYS A 188 -23.96 13.14 -11.01
C LYS A 188 -24.37 13.11 -9.54
N SER A 189 -23.42 13.28 -8.62
CA SER A 189 -23.68 13.35 -7.17
C SER A 189 -23.85 14.81 -6.72
N PRO A 190 -25.08 15.36 -6.67
CA PRO A 190 -25.30 16.78 -6.38
C PRO A 190 -24.81 17.17 -4.99
N GLU A 191 -24.87 16.27 -4.00
CA GLU A 191 -24.41 16.56 -2.64
C GLU A 191 -22.90 16.79 -2.60
N ILE A 192 -22.12 15.95 -3.27
CA ILE A 192 -20.65 16.07 -3.35
C ILE A 192 -20.27 17.32 -4.15
N ILE A 193 -20.97 17.60 -5.25
CA ILE A 193 -20.72 18.80 -6.08
C ILE A 193 -20.90 20.07 -5.25
N ASN A 194 -22.01 20.16 -4.50
CA ASN A 194 -22.29 21.33 -3.67
C ASN A 194 -21.24 21.49 -2.57
N LEU A 195 -20.90 20.39 -1.88
CA LEU A 195 -19.90 20.40 -0.82
C LEU A 195 -18.52 20.84 -1.33
N LEU A 196 -18.07 20.29 -2.46
CA LEU A 196 -16.79 20.67 -3.07
C LEU A 196 -16.77 22.15 -3.49
N ARG A 197 -17.88 22.65 -4.07
CA ARG A 197 -18.00 24.06 -4.45
C ARG A 197 -17.97 25.01 -3.26
N GLU A 198 -18.62 24.65 -2.15
CA GLU A 198 -18.56 25.41 -0.90
C GLU A 198 -17.12 25.56 -0.39
N HIS A 199 -16.29 24.54 -0.62
CA HIS A 199 -14.86 24.54 -0.28
C HIS A 199 -13.96 25.14 -1.38
N GLY A 200 -14.55 25.77 -2.40
CA GLY A 200 -13.81 26.46 -3.46
C GLY A 200 -13.16 25.55 -4.50
N ALA A 201 -13.68 24.32 -4.68
CA ALA A 201 -13.22 23.43 -5.74
C ALA A 201 -13.49 24.03 -7.11
N LYS A 202 -12.46 24.02 -7.97
CA LYS A 202 -12.54 24.43 -9.37
C LYS A 202 -12.46 23.22 -10.27
N THR A 203 -12.97 23.35 -11.49
CA THR A 203 -12.77 22.32 -12.52
C THR A 203 -11.34 22.35 -13.03
N GLY A 204 -10.82 21.21 -13.52
CA GLY A 204 -9.48 21.14 -14.10
C GLY A 204 -9.30 22.11 -15.28
N ARG A 205 -10.37 22.36 -16.04
CA ARG A 205 -10.41 23.35 -17.12
C ARG A 205 -10.18 24.78 -16.64
N GLU A 206 -10.73 25.14 -15.48
CA GLU A 206 -10.54 26.46 -14.87
C GLU A 206 -9.12 26.63 -14.35
N LEU A 207 -8.60 25.63 -13.64
CA LEU A 207 -7.20 25.62 -13.15
C LEU A 207 -6.20 25.77 -14.30
N LYS A 208 -6.44 25.08 -15.43
CA LYS A 208 -5.60 25.19 -16.63
C LYS A 208 -5.65 26.60 -17.24
N ARG A 209 -6.81 27.26 -17.24
CA ARG A 209 -6.95 28.64 -17.73
C ARG A 209 -6.20 29.62 -16.84
N GLU A 210 -6.28 29.46 -15.52
CA GLU A 210 -5.56 30.30 -14.55
C GLU A 210 -4.06 30.15 -14.71
N LYS A 211 -3.55 28.91 -14.85
CA LYS A 211 -2.13 28.66 -15.09
C LYS A 211 -1.63 29.28 -16.40
N LYS A 212 -2.41 29.17 -17.48
CA LYS A 212 -2.07 29.82 -18.76
C LYS A 212 -2.12 31.35 -18.68
N ALA A 213 -3.04 31.89 -17.89
CA ALA A 213 -3.14 33.34 -17.68
C ALA A 213 -1.93 33.85 -16.89
N SER A 214 -1.51 33.16 -15.83
CA SER A 214 -0.33 33.55 -15.04
C SER A 214 0.98 33.42 -15.83
N GLU A 215 1.14 32.39 -16.65
CA GLU A 215 2.31 32.21 -17.54
C GLU A 215 2.41 33.30 -18.64
N LYS A 216 1.28 33.84 -19.11
CA LYS A 216 1.29 34.95 -20.08
C LYS A 216 1.68 36.29 -19.44
N ILE A 217 1.40 36.46 -18.15
CA ILE A 217 1.75 37.68 -17.41
C ILE A 217 3.24 37.66 -17.00
N SER A 218 3.83 36.47 -16.78
CA SER A 218 5.23 36.33 -16.39
C SER A 218 6.24 36.33 -17.55
N LYS A 219 5.80 36.22 -18.81
CA LYS A 219 6.65 36.47 -19.97
C LYS A 219 6.74 37.98 -20.23
N PRO A 220 7.92 38.62 -20.06
CA PRO A 220 8.08 40.03 -20.40
C PRO A 220 7.78 40.24 -21.88
N LEU A 221 7.31 41.43 -22.22
CA LEU A 221 7.20 41.96 -23.59
C LEU A 221 8.59 42.01 -24.26
N GLU A 222 9.21 40.88 -24.56
CA GLU A 222 10.41 40.85 -25.39
C GLU A 222 10.02 40.77 -26.87
N ASN A 223 10.26 41.92 -27.51
CA ASN A 223 10.60 42.09 -28.91
C ASN A 223 9.43 42.07 -29.90
N ASN A 224 8.88 43.27 -30.09
CA ASN A 224 8.40 43.72 -31.38
C ASN A 224 9.53 44.55 -32.03
N PRO A 225 10.33 44.02 -32.98
CA PRO A 225 11.12 44.87 -33.86
C PRO A 225 10.21 45.45 -34.94
N LYS A 226 10.33 46.76 -35.13
CA LYS A 226 9.73 47.55 -36.22
C LYS A 226 10.22 47.11 -37.60
#